data_AF-A0A922W267-F1
#
_entry.id   AF-A0A922W267-F1
#
_cell.length_a   1.000
_cell.length_b   1.000
_cell.length_c   1.000
_cell.angle_alpha   90.00
_cell.angle_beta   90.00
_cell.angle_gamma   90.00
#
_symmetry.space_group_name_H-M   'P 1'
#
loop_
_entity.id
_entity.type
_entity.pdbx_description
1 polymer ?
#
loop_
_entity_poly.entity_id
_entity_poly.type
_entity_poly.pdbx_seq_one_letter_code
_entity_poly.pdbx_strand_id
1 'polypeptide(L)'
;MFDYPRNTQGSARARRSGDARENLRESLRAGAGGLFSGRNASARTVQTGLEDSGFNFQEWAELAQRDPAAFELRRRQTIERFLNAASPKQRRRGAVLQREIDAARKQAGDPRKSLLILARMMCQELSFLGEGLLGLSYAMRRFVHPKVVGERRLLARSPRP
;
A
#
# COMPACT_ATOMS: atom_id res chain seq x y z
N MET A 1 -8.58 -3.10 51.33
CA MET A 1 -7.65 -2.65 52.37
C MET A 1 -6.46 -2.03 51.65
N PHE A 2 -6.23 -0.75 51.92
CA PHE A 2 -5.25 0.24 51.43
C PHE A 2 -3.81 -0.29 51.13
N ASP A 3 -2.92 0.31 50.32
CA ASP A 3 -2.60 1.72 50.02
C ASP A 3 -1.78 1.82 48.71
N TYR A 4 -1.93 2.91 47.95
CA TYR A 4 -0.86 3.44 47.09
C TYR A 4 -0.69 4.94 47.41
N PRO A 5 0.54 5.45 47.54
CA PRO A 5 0.77 6.80 48.03
C PRO A 5 0.33 7.86 47.02
N ARG A 6 -0.43 8.83 47.52
CA ARG A 6 -0.64 10.13 46.88
C ARG A 6 0.70 10.84 46.75
N ASN A 7 1.01 11.32 45.55
CA ASN A 7 1.82 12.53 45.43
C ASN A 7 0.99 13.60 44.74
N THR A 8 0.44 14.49 45.57
CA THR A 8 -0.22 15.73 45.18
C THR A 8 0.79 16.85 45.27
N GLN A 9 1.28 17.33 44.13
CA GLN A 9 1.61 18.74 43.97
C GLN A 9 1.17 19.17 42.57
N GLY A 10 0.13 20.00 42.54
CA GLY A 10 -0.33 20.66 41.34
C GLY A 10 0.60 21.81 40.97
N SER A 11 0.75 22.03 39.68
CA SER A 11 0.91 23.38 39.16
C SER A 11 0.10 23.49 37.87
N ALA A 12 -0.84 24.43 37.90
CA ALA A 12 -1.79 24.70 36.85
C ALA A 12 -1.11 25.37 35.64
N ARG A 13 -1.40 24.91 34.42
CA ARG A 13 -1.69 25.82 33.31
C ARG A 13 -2.27 25.14 32.07
N ALA A 14 -3.28 25.82 31.52
CA ALA A 14 -3.66 25.88 30.12
C ALA A 14 -4.36 24.66 29.50
N ARG A 15 -5.69 24.76 29.54
CA ARG A 15 -6.61 24.30 28.49
C ARG A 15 -6.06 24.71 27.10
N ARG A 16 -5.96 23.73 26.18
CA ARG A 16 -6.25 23.80 24.74
C ARG A 16 -5.60 22.60 24.04
N SER A 17 -6.25 21.44 24.14
CA SER A 17 -6.01 20.33 23.22
C SER A 17 -7.19 20.30 22.26
N GLY A 18 -7.17 21.22 21.30
CA GLY A 18 -8.14 21.24 20.20
C GLY A 18 -7.80 20.12 19.24
N ASP A 19 -8.78 19.26 19.00
CA ASP A 19 -8.72 18.06 18.19
C ASP A 19 -8.09 18.29 16.82
N ALA A 20 -6.95 17.65 16.57
CA ALA A 20 -6.33 17.58 15.24
C ALA A 20 -7.25 16.96 14.17
N ARG A 21 -8.36 16.32 14.60
CA ARG A 21 -9.40 15.74 13.74
C ARG A 21 -10.47 16.74 13.31
N GLU A 22 -10.66 17.82 14.05
CA GLU A 22 -11.66 18.85 13.76
C GLU A 22 -11.14 19.86 12.74
N ASN A 23 -9.86 20.24 12.86
CA ASN A 23 -9.17 21.10 11.89
C ASN A 23 -9.13 20.51 10.47
N LEU A 24 -9.12 19.18 10.32
CA LEU A 24 -9.15 18.52 9.01
C LEU A 24 -10.54 18.55 8.36
N ARG A 25 -11.61 18.60 9.17
CA ARG A 25 -13.00 18.71 8.68
C ARG A 25 -13.37 20.15 8.32
N GLU A 26 -12.87 21.14 9.05
CA GLU A 26 -13.07 22.56 8.71
C GLU A 26 -12.28 22.97 7.46
N SER A 27 -11.05 22.47 7.29
CA SER A 27 -10.24 22.73 6.07
C SER A 27 -10.92 22.23 4.80
N LEU A 28 -11.72 21.15 4.88
CA LEU A 28 -12.47 20.61 3.75
C LEU A 28 -13.79 21.36 3.46
N ARG A 29 -14.31 22.13 4.43
CA ARG A 29 -15.51 22.96 4.26
C ARG A 29 -15.19 24.37 3.73
N ALA A 30 -14.00 24.89 4.03
CA ALA A 30 -13.55 26.22 3.57
C ALA A 30 -13.13 26.27 2.08
N GLY A 31 -12.96 25.12 1.41
CA GLY A 31 -12.56 25.04 -0.01
C GLY A 31 -13.72 24.91 -1.01
N ALA A 32 -14.98 25.02 -0.57
CA ALA A 32 -16.16 24.83 -1.41
C ALA A 32 -16.85 26.18 -1.69
N GLY A 33 -16.21 27.05 -2.48
CA GLY A 33 -16.77 28.35 -2.81
C GLY A 33 -16.08 29.00 -3.99
N GLY A 34 -16.55 28.69 -5.21
CA GLY A 34 -16.29 29.49 -6.40
C GLY A 34 -15.23 28.92 -7.33
N LEU A 35 -15.59 27.93 -8.15
CA LEU A 35 -14.86 27.59 -9.38
C LEU A 35 -15.79 26.87 -10.39
N PHE A 36 -17.02 27.36 -10.54
CA PHE A 36 -17.87 27.06 -11.70
C PHE A 36 -18.50 28.36 -12.21
N SER A 37 -17.67 29.20 -12.82
CA SER A 37 -18.13 30.20 -13.76
C SER A 37 -17.20 30.16 -14.97
N GLY A 38 -17.81 29.93 -16.13
CA GLY A 38 -17.16 29.38 -17.31
C GLY A 38 -16.05 30.24 -17.90
N ARG A 39 -15.11 29.55 -18.54
CA ARG A 39 -14.42 30.02 -19.75
C ARG A 39 -13.74 28.84 -20.42
N ASN A 40 -14.03 28.67 -21.70
CA ASN A 40 -13.40 27.72 -22.61
C ASN A 40 -11.88 27.75 -22.43
N ALA A 41 -11.29 26.59 -22.14
CA ALA A 41 -9.87 26.35 -22.29
C ALA A 41 -9.71 24.89 -22.72
N SER A 42 -9.18 24.73 -23.93
CA SER A 42 -8.83 23.49 -24.62
C SER A 42 -8.43 22.35 -23.70
N ALA A 43 -8.84 21.14 -24.10
CA ALA A 43 -8.30 19.85 -23.69
C ALA A 43 -6.92 19.97 -23.05
N ARG A 44 -6.89 20.08 -21.72
CA ARG A 44 -5.66 20.04 -20.96
C ARG A 44 -5.31 18.58 -20.85
N THR A 45 -4.65 18.08 -21.90
CA THR A 45 -3.92 16.81 -21.85
C THR A 45 -3.08 16.87 -20.58
N VAL A 46 -3.43 16.03 -19.61
CA VAL A 46 -2.59 15.76 -18.47
C VAL A 46 -1.39 15.02 -19.05
N GLN A 47 -0.40 15.78 -19.50
CA GLN A 47 0.88 15.26 -19.96
C GLN A 47 1.61 14.71 -18.74
N THR A 48 1.30 13.47 -18.37
CA THR A 48 2.15 12.67 -17.48
C THR A 48 3.42 12.32 -18.26
N GLY A 49 4.53 12.97 -17.90
CA GLY A 49 5.87 12.68 -18.42
C GLY A 49 6.38 11.29 -18.00
N LEU A 50 5.77 10.24 -18.53
CA LEU A 50 6.21 8.83 -18.47
C LEU A 50 6.49 8.28 -19.89
N GLU A 51 6.80 9.16 -20.83
CA GLU A 51 7.02 8.84 -22.26
C GLU A 51 8.33 8.06 -22.52
N ASP A 52 9.16 7.80 -21.50
CA ASP A 52 10.44 7.07 -21.66
C ASP A 52 10.28 5.53 -21.71
N SER A 53 9.04 5.03 -21.64
CA SER A 53 8.73 3.59 -21.57
C SER A 53 8.23 2.97 -22.87
N GLY A 54 8.10 3.76 -23.95
CA GLY A 54 7.54 3.31 -25.23
C GLY A 54 6.06 2.88 -25.17
N PHE A 55 5.41 3.03 -24.01
CA PHE A 55 4.01 2.69 -23.80
C PHE A 55 3.13 3.94 -23.96
N ASN A 56 2.30 3.96 -25.00
CA ASN A 56 1.42 5.09 -25.28
C ASN A 56 0.10 4.96 -24.49
N PHE A 57 0.00 5.62 -23.34
CA PHE A 57 -1.23 5.61 -22.53
C PHE A 57 -2.42 6.26 -23.22
N GLN A 58 -2.17 7.30 -24.02
CA GLN A 58 -3.21 8.04 -24.72
C GLN A 58 -3.93 7.15 -25.74
N GLU A 59 -3.18 6.36 -26.51
CA GLU A 59 -3.71 5.40 -27.48
C GLU A 59 -4.65 4.38 -26.81
N TRP A 60 -4.27 3.85 -25.65
CA TRP A 60 -5.07 2.88 -24.91
C TRP A 60 -6.33 3.51 -24.32
N ALA A 61 -6.26 4.75 -23.83
CA ALA A 61 -7.40 5.47 -23.31
C ALA A 61 -8.42 5.80 -24.41
N GLU A 62 -7.96 6.18 -25.60
CA GLU A 62 -8.80 6.40 -26.78
C GLU A 62 -9.44 5.10 -27.26
N LEU A 63 -8.68 4.00 -27.30
CA LEU A 63 -9.21 2.69 -27.64
C LEU A 63 -10.31 2.24 -26.68
N ALA A 64 -10.13 2.42 -25.37
CA ALA A 64 -11.12 2.06 -24.37
C ALA A 64 -12.45 2.83 -24.52
N GLN A 65 -12.39 4.08 -24.96
CA GLN A 65 -13.58 4.91 -25.20
C GLN A 65 -14.28 4.55 -26.50
N ARG A 66 -13.52 4.29 -27.57
CA ARG A 66 -14.04 4.03 -28.90
C ARG A 66 -14.54 2.60 -29.08
N ASP A 67 -13.78 1.62 -28.58
CA ASP A 67 -14.05 0.20 -28.72
C ASP A 67 -13.60 -0.57 -27.46
N PRO A 68 -14.49 -0.68 -26.45
CA PRO A 68 -14.19 -1.39 -25.21
C PRO A 68 -13.83 -2.87 -25.42
N ALA A 69 -14.38 -3.51 -26.45
CA ALA A 69 -14.12 -4.92 -26.73
C ALA A 69 -12.70 -5.12 -27.29
N ALA A 70 -12.28 -4.26 -28.23
CA ALA A 70 -10.92 -4.26 -28.75
C ALA A 70 -9.89 -3.92 -27.66
N PHE A 71 -10.23 -3.00 -26.74
CA PHE A 71 -9.40 -2.72 -25.57
C PHE A 71 -9.18 -3.96 -24.70
N GLU A 72 -10.24 -4.68 -24.32
CA GLU A 72 -10.11 -5.87 -23.48
C GLU A 72 -9.39 -7.03 -24.18
N LEU A 73 -9.51 -7.13 -25.52
CA LEU A 73 -8.71 -8.07 -26.30
C LEU A 73 -7.21 -7.71 -26.26
N ARG A 74 -6.87 -6.44 -26.57
CA ARG A 74 -5.48 -5.96 -26.58
C ARG A 74 -4.84 -6.04 -25.20
N ARG A 75 -5.61 -5.74 -24.14
CA ARG A 75 -5.19 -5.90 -22.74
C ARG A 75 -4.77 -7.33 -22.44
N ARG A 76 -5.62 -8.32 -22.75
CA ARG A 76 -5.32 -9.74 -22.53
C ARG A 76 -4.06 -10.17 -23.26
N GLN A 77 -3.94 -9.83 -24.54
CA GLN A 77 -2.76 -10.17 -25.35
C GLN A 77 -1.46 -9.57 -24.80
N THR A 78 -1.50 -8.33 -24.30
CA THR A 78 -0.32 -7.69 -23.70
C THR A 78 0.09 -8.36 -22.40
N ILE A 79 -0.88 -8.70 -21.54
CA ILE A 79 -0.62 -9.42 -20.28
C ILE A 79 -0.11 -10.85 -20.55
N GLU A 80 -0.70 -11.56 -21.51
CA GLU A 80 -0.24 -12.90 -21.91
C GLU A 80 1.20 -12.87 -22.43
N ARG A 81 1.55 -11.89 -23.27
CA ARG A 81 2.94 -11.70 -23.73
C ARG A 81 3.90 -11.47 -22.57
N PHE A 82 3.52 -10.62 -21.61
CA PHE A 82 4.31 -10.37 -20.41
C PHE A 82 4.50 -11.65 -19.57
N LEU A 83 3.42 -12.41 -19.32
CA LEU A 83 3.48 -13.67 -18.57
C LEU A 83 4.30 -14.76 -19.28
N ASN A 84 4.24 -14.80 -20.61
CA ASN A 84 5.00 -15.76 -21.41
C ASN A 84 6.51 -15.51 -21.38
N ALA A 85 6.94 -14.25 -21.24
CA ALA A 85 8.35 -13.91 -21.05
C ALA A 85 8.89 -14.29 -19.66
N ALA A 86 8.02 -14.52 -18.67
CA ALA A 86 8.43 -14.87 -17.31
C ALA A 86 8.79 -16.36 -17.15
N SER A 87 9.55 -16.68 -16.09
CA SER A 87 9.87 -18.08 -15.73
C SER A 87 8.59 -18.89 -15.47
N PRO A 88 8.61 -20.24 -15.62
CA PRO A 88 7.40 -21.07 -15.43
C PRO A 88 6.71 -20.86 -14.08
N LYS A 89 7.47 -20.67 -13.00
CA LYS A 89 6.95 -20.41 -11.66
C LYS A 89 6.25 -19.04 -11.58
N GLN A 90 6.88 -17.99 -12.12
CA GLN A 90 6.30 -16.65 -12.14
C GLN A 90 5.06 -16.60 -13.03
N ARG A 91 5.10 -17.25 -14.20
CA ARG A 91 3.96 -17.34 -15.12
C ARG A 91 2.74 -17.97 -14.46
N ARG A 92 2.92 -19.11 -13.76
CA ARG A 92 1.82 -19.77 -13.03
C ARG A 92 1.21 -18.85 -11.98
N ARG A 93 2.04 -18.21 -11.14
CA ARG A 93 1.56 -17.26 -10.12
C ARG A 93 0.87 -16.05 -10.72
N GLY A 94 1.47 -15.46 -11.75
CA GLY A 94 0.91 -14.31 -12.46
C GLY A 94 -0.42 -14.63 -13.15
N ALA A 95 -0.59 -15.83 -13.70
CA ALA A 95 -1.85 -16.26 -14.29
C ALA A 95 -2.98 -16.40 -13.25
N VAL A 96 -2.66 -16.89 -12.04
CA VAL A 96 -3.64 -16.94 -10.94
C VAL A 96 -4.05 -15.52 -10.52
N LEU A 97 -3.07 -14.66 -10.24
CA LEU A 97 -3.31 -13.27 -9.87
C LEU A 97 -4.12 -12.52 -10.94
N GLN A 98 -3.81 -12.73 -12.22
CA GLN A 98 -4.52 -12.10 -13.31
C GLN A 98 -5.99 -12.51 -13.36
N ARG A 99 -6.32 -13.78 -13.08
CA ARG A 99 -7.71 -14.25 -12.99
C ARG A 99 -8.46 -13.58 -11.85
N GLU A 100 -7.81 -13.39 -10.70
CA GLU A 100 -8.39 -12.68 -9.55
C GLU A 100 -8.67 -11.21 -9.88
N ILE A 101 -7.69 -10.54 -10.51
CA ILE A 101 -7.84 -9.16 -11.01
C ILE A 101 -9.02 -9.05 -11.98
N ASP A 102 -9.14 -9.98 -12.94
CA ASP A 102 -10.21 -9.95 -13.93
C ASP A 102 -11.58 -10.21 -13.31
N ALA A 103 -11.67 -11.13 -12.34
CA ALA A 103 -12.90 -11.36 -11.58
C ALA A 103 -13.32 -10.12 -10.78
N ALA A 104 -12.37 -9.47 -10.09
CA ALA A 104 -12.60 -8.26 -9.33
C ALA A 104 -13.09 -7.10 -10.21
N ARG A 105 -12.47 -6.91 -11.39
CA ARG A 105 -12.91 -5.89 -12.38
C ARG A 105 -14.32 -6.18 -12.88
N LYS A 106 -14.62 -7.43 -13.23
CA LYS A 106 -15.95 -7.82 -13.72
C LYS A 106 -17.03 -7.62 -12.66
N GLN A 107 -16.72 -7.94 -11.40
CA GLN A 107 -17.65 -7.74 -10.28
C GLN A 107 -17.89 -6.26 -9.96
N ALA A 108 -16.88 -5.40 -10.10
CA ALA A 108 -17.03 -3.97 -9.89
C ALA A 108 -18.00 -3.31 -10.89
N GLY A 109 -18.02 -3.78 -12.15
CA GLY A 109 -18.88 -3.28 -13.22
C GLY A 109 -18.63 -1.83 -13.64
N ASP A 110 -17.65 -1.17 -13.02
CA ASP A 110 -17.30 0.23 -13.23
C ASP A 110 -15.76 0.39 -13.10
N PRO A 111 -15.11 1.14 -14.02
CA PRO A 111 -13.65 1.32 -13.99
C PRO A 111 -13.14 1.99 -12.70
N ARG A 112 -13.86 2.96 -12.15
CA ARG A 112 -13.43 3.68 -10.95
C ARG A 112 -13.53 2.80 -9.71
N LYS A 113 -14.61 2.02 -9.58
CA LYS A 113 -14.74 0.99 -8.53
C LYS A 113 -13.65 -0.06 -8.66
N SER A 114 -13.36 -0.50 -9.89
CA SER A 114 -12.29 -1.47 -10.15
C SER A 114 -10.94 -0.94 -9.65
N LEU A 115 -10.61 0.33 -9.91
CA LEU A 115 -9.36 0.94 -9.43
C LEU A 115 -9.24 0.89 -7.90
N LEU A 116 -10.30 1.21 -7.18
CA LEU A 116 -10.32 1.17 -5.72
C LEU A 116 -10.13 -0.25 -5.18
N ILE A 117 -10.75 -1.25 -5.82
CA ILE A 117 -10.59 -2.66 -5.45
C ILE A 117 -9.14 -3.11 -5.68
N LEU A 118 -8.56 -2.79 -6.84
CA LEU A 118 -7.19 -3.16 -7.16
C LEU A 118 -6.18 -2.49 -6.21
N ALA A 119 -6.38 -1.20 -5.90
CA ALA A 119 -5.55 -0.49 -4.92
C ALA A 119 -5.63 -1.15 -3.54
N ARG A 120 -6.83 -1.58 -3.12
CA ARG A 120 -7.02 -2.32 -1.86
C ARG A 120 -6.29 -3.66 -1.86
N MET A 121 -6.39 -4.45 -2.94
CA MET A 121 -5.67 -5.71 -3.08
C MET A 121 -4.15 -5.50 -2.95
N MET A 122 -3.61 -4.48 -3.62
CA MET A 122 -2.19 -4.13 -3.51
C MET A 122 -1.79 -3.78 -2.08
N CYS A 123 -2.59 -2.96 -1.38
CA CYS A 123 -2.32 -2.62 0.02
C CYS A 123 -2.36 -3.84 0.94
N GLN A 124 -3.29 -4.78 0.73
CA GLN A 124 -3.39 -6.01 1.51
C GLN A 124 -2.14 -6.88 1.36
N GLU A 125 -1.64 -7.06 0.14
CA GLU A 125 -0.41 -7.80 -0.12
C GLU A 125 0.81 -7.13 0.52
N LEU A 126 0.90 -5.80 0.46
CA LEU A 126 1.98 -5.06 1.11
C LEU A 126 1.92 -5.18 2.64
N SER A 127 0.72 -5.12 3.24
CA SER A 127 0.53 -5.36 4.66
C SER A 127 0.96 -6.76 5.07
N PHE A 128 0.51 -7.79 4.33
CA PHE A 128 0.90 -9.18 4.57
C PHE A 128 2.42 -9.39 4.50
N LEU A 129 3.07 -8.83 3.47
CA LEU A 129 4.52 -8.89 3.34
C LEU A 129 5.22 -8.17 4.50
N GLY A 130 4.72 -6.99 4.89
CA GLY A 130 5.23 -6.22 6.03
C GLY A 130 5.18 -6.99 7.34
N GLU A 131 4.04 -7.63 7.63
CA GLU A 131 3.88 -8.50 8.81
C GLU A 131 4.86 -9.68 8.79
N GLY A 132 5.01 -10.34 7.64
CA GLY A 132 5.96 -11.43 7.47
C GLY A 132 7.42 -11.01 7.71
N LEU A 133 7.81 -9.85 7.17
CA LEU A 133 9.15 -9.27 7.38
C LEU A 133 9.39 -8.91 8.85
N LEU A 134 8.40 -8.32 9.53
CA LEU A 134 8.48 -8.04 10.96
C LEU A 134 8.65 -9.31 11.78
N GLY A 135 7.84 -10.34 11.51
CA GLY A 135 7.94 -11.65 12.16
C GLY A 135 9.30 -12.31 11.96
N LEU A 136 9.81 -12.31 10.73
CA LEU A 136 11.15 -12.81 10.42
C LEU A 136 12.23 -12.03 11.16
N SER A 137 12.14 -10.69 11.17
CA SER A 137 13.12 -9.84 11.86
C SER A 137 13.14 -10.11 13.37
N TYR A 138 11.98 -10.36 13.98
CA TYR A 138 11.87 -10.71 15.40
C TYR A 138 12.49 -12.07 15.69
N ALA A 139 12.17 -13.07 14.87
CA ALA A 139 12.76 -14.41 14.98
C ALA A 139 14.29 -14.35 14.86
N MET A 140 14.82 -13.64 13.87
CA MET A 140 16.27 -13.46 13.70
C MET A 140 16.91 -12.75 14.91
N ARG A 141 16.30 -11.69 15.45
CA ARG A 141 16.82 -11.01 16.66
C ARG A 141 16.86 -11.92 17.88
N ARG A 142 15.88 -12.83 18.03
CA ARG A 142 15.88 -13.85 19.09
C ARG A 142 17.08 -14.79 18.98
N PHE A 143 17.56 -15.08 17.77
CA PHE A 143 18.77 -15.89 17.56
C PHE A 143 20.08 -15.09 17.63
N VAL A 144 20.05 -13.78 17.39
CA VAL A 144 21.22 -12.88 17.47
C VAL A 144 21.55 -12.46 18.92
N HIS A 145 20.71 -12.81 19.89
CA HIS A 145 21.03 -12.70 21.32
C HIS A 145 21.39 -14.05 22.00
N PRO A 146 22.44 -14.77 21.58
CA PRO A 146 22.95 -15.93 22.30
C PRO A 146 24.01 -15.48 23.33
N LYS A 147 23.59 -14.76 24.36
CA LYS A 147 24.29 -14.83 25.65
C LYS A 147 23.18 -15.26 26.60
N VAL A 148 23.08 -16.49 27.13
CA VAL A 148 23.91 -17.04 28.21
C VAL A 148 23.57 -18.54 28.41
N VAL A 149 23.71 -19.40 27.39
CA VAL A 149 23.58 -20.86 27.60
C VAL A 149 24.93 -21.59 27.46
N GLY A 150 25.89 -21.01 26.73
CA GLY A 150 27.26 -21.55 26.58
C GLY A 150 28.27 -21.04 27.61
N GLU A 151 28.18 -19.78 28.06
CA GLU A 151 29.20 -19.15 28.92
C GLU A 151 29.31 -19.80 30.31
N ARG A 152 28.20 -20.24 30.92
CA ARG A 152 28.24 -20.92 32.23
C ARG A 152 28.93 -22.29 32.19
N ARG A 153 29.00 -22.92 31.01
CA ARG A 153 29.63 -24.24 30.84
C ARG A 153 31.15 -24.14 30.66
N LEU A 154 31.63 -23.00 30.16
CA LEU A 154 33.05 -22.71 29.98
C LEU A 154 33.70 -22.18 31.27
N LEU A 155 32.96 -21.39 32.06
CA LEU A 155 33.47 -20.87 33.35
C LEU A 155 33.49 -21.93 34.47
N ALA A 156 32.74 -23.03 34.34
CA ALA A 156 32.74 -24.14 35.30
C ALA A 156 33.89 -25.16 35.10
N ARG A 157 34.72 -24.99 34.06
CA ARG A 157 35.79 -25.94 33.69
C ARG A 157 37.21 -25.41 33.85
N SER A 158 37.41 -24.20 34.36
CA SER A 158 38.76 -23.71 34.66
C SER A 158 39.30 -24.40 35.92
N PRO A 159 40.41 -25.17 35.85
CA PRO A 159 41.08 -25.66 37.04
C PRO A 159 41.67 -24.46 37.79
N ARG A 160 41.52 -24.42 39.12
CA ARG A 160 42.23 -23.42 39.95
C ARG A 160 43.75 -23.72 39.89
N PRO A 161 44.60 -22.68 39.84
CA PRO A 161 46.05 -22.84 39.91
C PRO A 161 46.50 -23.37 41.27
#